data_AF-A0A087XC32-F1
#
_entry.id   AF-A0A087XC32-F1
#
_cell.length_a   1.000
_cell.length_b   1.000
_cell.length_c   1.000
_cell.angle_alpha   90.00
_cell.angle_beta   90.00
_cell.angle_gamma   90.00
#
_symmetry.space_group_name_H-M   'P 1'
#
loop_
_entity.id
_entity.type
_entity.pdbx_description
1 polymer ?
#
loop_
_entity_poly.entity_id
_entity_poly.type
_entity_poly.pdbx_seq_one_letter_code
_entity_poly.pdbx_strand_id
1 'polypeptide(L)'
;MSPLHSAAAGGHVQCLEILLKSGFDPNFMLHPRVRRSYDDERRSALFFAVSNNDLHCARLLLEAGAMVNQDPVKCLQVALRQGNYELINTLLKYGANVNYYSRVNTTHFPSALQYALKDEVMLRMILNHGYDVMRCFDCPYGDSSHDYAPWTTSVIKDMVFCEVITVSWLKPLSGQVVRIMLDYTDHVSFCPKLKETLQQQKQWPEICHIQRNTRSLKHLCRLRIREHLSRLRLRAPVFVNFLPLPPRLKDYLRFKEFDVYSRGSMVNL
;
A
#
# COMPACT_ATOMS: atom_id res chain seq x y z
N MET A 1 -9.37 21.17 -20.68
CA MET A 1 -9.89 20.21 -19.67
C MET A 1 -11.11 19.54 -20.28
N SER A 2 -11.27 18.21 -20.22
CA SER A 2 -12.46 17.55 -20.80
C SER A 2 -13.66 17.66 -19.84
N PRO A 3 -14.92 17.50 -20.32
CA PRO A 3 -16.11 17.54 -19.46
C PRO A 3 -16.03 16.57 -18.28
N LEU A 4 -15.47 15.38 -18.52
CA LEU A 4 -15.25 14.35 -17.50
C LEU A 4 -14.27 14.82 -16.40
N HIS A 5 -13.19 15.50 -16.77
CA HIS A 5 -12.25 16.09 -15.80
C HIS A 5 -12.91 17.21 -15.00
N SER A 6 -13.68 18.09 -15.65
CA SER A 6 -14.37 19.19 -14.97
C SER A 6 -15.40 18.67 -13.98
N ALA A 7 -16.18 17.64 -14.34
CA ALA A 7 -17.13 17.01 -13.43
C ALA A 7 -16.44 16.37 -12.21
N ALA A 8 -15.35 15.64 -12.42
CA ALA A 8 -14.57 15.05 -11.34
C ALA A 8 -13.88 16.11 -10.45
N ALA A 9 -13.38 17.19 -11.04
CA ALA A 9 -12.74 18.29 -10.31
C ALA A 9 -13.74 19.12 -9.50
N GLY A 10 -15.00 19.23 -9.96
CA GLY A 10 -16.07 19.92 -9.25
C GLY A 10 -16.88 19.06 -8.29
N GLY A 11 -16.58 17.75 -8.20
CA GLY A 11 -17.36 16.80 -7.39
C GLY A 11 -18.79 16.60 -7.87
N HIS A 12 -19.05 16.81 -9.16
CA HIS A 12 -20.38 16.74 -9.76
C HIS A 12 -20.74 15.29 -10.13
N VAL A 13 -21.07 14.48 -9.12
CA VAL A 13 -21.32 13.02 -9.27
C VAL A 13 -22.38 12.72 -10.34
N GLN A 14 -23.50 13.44 -10.35
CA GLN A 14 -24.59 13.20 -11.33
C GLN A 14 -24.15 13.54 -12.76
N CYS A 15 -23.42 14.64 -12.94
CA CYS A 15 -22.85 14.99 -14.25
C CYS A 15 -21.85 13.92 -14.71
N LEU A 16 -21.02 13.44 -13.80
CA LEU A 16 -20.03 12.39 -14.08
C LEU A 16 -20.72 11.08 -14.48
N GLU A 17 -21.79 10.69 -13.79
CA GLU A 17 -22.61 9.52 -14.13
C GLU A 17 -23.22 9.61 -15.53
N ILE A 18 -23.83 10.75 -15.87
CA ILE A 18 -24.43 10.97 -17.20
C ILE A 18 -23.37 10.89 -18.29
N LEU A 19 -22.20 11.52 -18.08
CA LEU A 19 -21.10 11.50 -19.04
C LEU A 19 -20.59 10.08 -19.29
N LEU A 20 -20.38 9.28 -18.23
CA LEU A 20 -19.92 7.89 -18.36
C LEU A 20 -20.97 7.01 -19.05
N LYS A 21 -22.26 7.15 -18.70
CA LYS A 21 -23.37 6.45 -19.40
C LYS A 21 -23.47 6.84 -20.87
N SER A 22 -23.04 8.05 -21.23
CA SER A 22 -22.99 8.54 -22.62
C SER A 22 -21.76 8.03 -23.40
N GLY A 23 -20.95 7.15 -22.82
CA GLY A 23 -19.81 6.53 -23.49
C GLY A 23 -18.50 7.32 -23.42
N PHE A 24 -18.39 8.32 -22.53
CA PHE A 24 -17.11 8.97 -22.29
C PHE A 24 -16.11 7.97 -21.68
N ASP A 25 -14.92 7.88 -22.25
CA ASP A 25 -13.85 7.03 -21.74
C ASP A 25 -13.34 7.54 -20.37
N PRO A 26 -13.47 6.76 -19.27
CA PRO A 26 -12.97 7.13 -17.96
C PRO A 26 -11.44 7.22 -17.88
N ASN A 27 -10.75 6.67 -18.89
CA ASN A 27 -9.28 6.68 -19.00
C ASN A 27 -8.76 7.78 -19.93
N PHE A 28 -9.63 8.66 -20.44
CA PHE A 28 -9.19 9.81 -21.22
C PHE A 28 -8.23 10.67 -20.38
N MET A 29 -7.04 10.93 -20.89
CA MET A 29 -5.99 11.67 -20.18
C MET A 29 -5.98 13.15 -20.56
N LEU A 30 -5.74 14.03 -19.59
CA LEU A 30 -5.54 15.45 -19.83
C LEU A 30 -4.41 15.71 -20.83
N HIS A 31 -4.71 16.60 -21.77
CA HIS A 31 -3.76 17.03 -22.77
C HIS A 31 -2.51 17.66 -22.12
N PRO A 32 -1.29 17.40 -22.64
CA PRO A 32 -0.03 17.91 -22.08
C PRO A 32 0.00 19.41 -21.81
N ARG A 33 -0.63 20.23 -22.67
CA ARG A 33 -0.71 21.69 -22.48
C ARG A 33 -1.46 22.09 -21.21
N VAL A 34 -2.51 21.35 -20.85
CA VAL A 34 -3.32 21.65 -19.66
C VAL A 34 -2.63 21.11 -18.42
N ARG A 35 -2.06 19.90 -18.46
CA ARG A 35 -1.45 19.31 -17.26
C ARG A 35 -0.18 20.03 -16.78
N ARG A 36 0.47 20.83 -17.64
CA ARG A 36 1.65 21.66 -17.28
C ARG A 36 1.37 22.70 -16.19
N SER A 37 0.11 23.06 -15.96
CA SER A 37 -0.26 23.97 -14.86
C SER A 37 -0.41 23.26 -13.51
N TYR A 38 -0.16 21.95 -13.43
CA TYR A 38 -0.23 21.18 -12.20
C TYR A 38 1.14 20.57 -11.87
N ASP A 39 1.68 20.90 -10.69
CA ASP A 39 2.99 20.43 -10.24
C ASP A 39 3.07 18.90 -10.07
N ASP A 40 1.93 18.25 -9.80
CA ASP A 40 1.82 16.79 -9.66
C ASP A 40 1.64 16.04 -10.99
N GLU A 41 1.65 16.77 -12.11
CA GLU A 41 1.43 16.24 -13.45
C GLU A 41 0.14 15.41 -13.62
N ARG A 42 -0.90 15.66 -12.80
CA ARG A 42 -2.16 14.91 -12.84
C ARG A 42 -2.76 14.80 -14.24
N ARG A 43 -3.30 13.63 -14.57
CA ARG A 43 -3.74 13.28 -15.93
C ARG A 43 -5.14 12.73 -15.99
N SER A 44 -5.54 11.85 -15.07
CA SER A 44 -6.83 11.17 -15.16
C SER A 44 -7.93 11.89 -14.37
N ALA A 45 -9.20 11.73 -14.79
CA ALA A 45 -10.34 12.20 -14.02
C ALA A 45 -10.39 11.60 -12.60
N LEU A 46 -9.97 10.33 -12.45
CA LEU A 46 -9.88 9.65 -11.16
C LEU A 46 -8.94 10.38 -10.21
N PHE A 47 -7.81 10.87 -10.69
CA PHE A 47 -6.87 11.61 -9.86
C PHE A 47 -7.47 12.91 -9.34
N PHE A 48 -8.30 13.63 -10.11
CA PHE A 48 -9.00 14.83 -9.62
C PHE A 48 -9.93 14.50 -8.47
N ALA A 49 -10.77 13.47 -8.63
CA ALA A 49 -11.67 13.02 -7.58
C ALA A 49 -10.89 12.63 -6.30
N VAL A 50 -9.82 11.85 -6.44
CA VAL A 50 -8.97 11.44 -5.31
C VAL A 50 -8.24 12.63 -4.66
N SER A 51 -7.70 13.55 -5.46
CA SER A 51 -7.05 14.77 -4.95
C SER A 51 -8.00 15.65 -4.15
N ASN A 52 -9.29 15.64 -4.50
CA ASN A 52 -10.33 16.36 -3.79
C ASN A 52 -10.96 15.57 -2.63
N ASN A 53 -10.45 14.35 -2.37
CA ASN A 53 -11.00 13.43 -1.38
C ASN A 53 -12.48 13.06 -1.63
N ASP A 54 -12.91 13.13 -2.89
CA ASP A 54 -14.29 12.81 -3.31
C ASP A 54 -14.42 11.32 -3.59
N LEU A 55 -14.89 10.60 -2.58
CA LEU A 55 -15.14 9.16 -2.63
C LEU A 55 -16.19 8.78 -3.68
N HIS A 56 -17.24 9.58 -3.87
CA HIS A 56 -18.35 9.24 -4.74
C HIS A 56 -17.93 9.31 -6.21
N CYS A 57 -17.30 10.40 -6.61
CA CYS A 57 -16.73 10.51 -7.96
C CYS A 57 -15.65 9.45 -8.21
N ALA A 58 -14.77 9.20 -7.22
CA ALA A 58 -13.73 8.18 -7.36
C ALA A 58 -14.33 6.77 -7.55
N ARG A 59 -15.34 6.40 -6.75
CA ARG A 59 -16.04 5.11 -6.86
C ARG A 59 -16.70 4.94 -8.22
N LEU A 60 -17.43 5.96 -8.67
CA LEU A 60 -18.15 5.93 -9.95
C LEU A 60 -17.19 5.80 -11.15
N LEU A 61 -16.06 6.49 -11.13
CA LEU A 61 -15.01 6.34 -12.15
C LEU A 61 -14.40 4.94 -12.15
N LEU A 62 -14.10 4.39 -10.96
CA LEU A 62 -13.54 3.04 -10.83
C LEU A 62 -14.53 1.96 -11.30
N GLU A 63 -15.81 2.10 -10.97
CA GLU A 63 -16.89 1.22 -11.44
C GLU A 63 -17.06 1.26 -12.96
N ALA A 64 -16.85 2.43 -13.57
CA ALA A 64 -16.83 2.59 -15.02
C ALA A 64 -15.54 2.04 -15.69
N GLY A 65 -14.56 1.54 -14.93
CA GLY A 65 -13.33 0.97 -15.47
C GLY A 65 -12.15 1.94 -15.55
N ALA A 66 -12.14 3.02 -14.75
CA ALA A 66 -10.96 3.87 -14.61
C ALA A 66 -9.76 3.07 -14.06
N MET A 67 -8.61 3.21 -14.71
CA MET A 67 -7.39 2.52 -14.34
C MET A 67 -6.68 3.25 -13.19
N VAL A 68 -6.73 2.64 -12.01
CA VAL A 68 -6.28 3.23 -10.72
C VAL A 68 -4.79 3.62 -10.63
N ASN A 69 -3.93 3.10 -11.50
CA ASN A 69 -2.48 3.23 -11.42
C ASN A 69 -1.84 4.13 -12.50
N GLN A 70 -2.63 4.80 -13.34
CA GLN A 70 -2.16 5.49 -14.55
C GLN A 70 -1.38 6.79 -14.27
N ASP A 71 -1.75 7.53 -13.23
CA ASP A 71 -1.13 8.82 -12.96
C ASP A 71 0.34 8.70 -12.50
N PRO A 72 1.18 9.72 -12.77
CA PRO A 72 2.57 9.76 -12.31
C PRO A 72 2.67 9.64 -10.79
N VAL A 73 1.95 10.51 -10.08
CA VAL A 73 1.67 10.37 -8.65
C VAL A 73 0.52 9.38 -8.51
N LYS A 74 0.66 8.35 -7.66
CA LYS A 74 -0.37 7.31 -7.53
C LYS A 74 -1.56 7.84 -6.74
N CYS A 75 -2.78 7.53 -7.20
CA CYS A 75 -4.01 7.85 -6.45
C CYS A 75 -3.93 7.34 -5.00
N LEU A 76 -3.40 6.12 -4.80
CA LEU A 76 -3.17 5.58 -3.46
C LEU A 76 -2.22 6.42 -2.62
N GLN A 77 -1.17 7.00 -3.21
CA GLN A 77 -0.24 7.88 -2.50
C GLN A 77 -0.94 9.12 -1.93
N VAL A 78 -1.83 9.72 -2.73
CA VAL A 78 -2.61 10.90 -2.33
C VAL A 78 -3.60 10.52 -1.23
N ALA A 79 -4.33 9.42 -1.40
CA ALA A 79 -5.30 8.95 -0.41
C ALA A 79 -4.63 8.57 0.93
N LEU A 80 -3.47 7.90 0.90
CA LEU A 80 -2.70 7.58 2.11
C LEU A 80 -2.24 8.84 2.85
N ARG A 81 -1.83 9.89 2.11
CA ARG A 81 -1.45 11.18 2.71
C ARG A 81 -2.65 11.88 3.37
N GLN A 82 -3.83 11.77 2.77
CA GLN A 82 -5.07 12.35 3.30
C GLN A 82 -5.65 11.56 4.49
N GLY A 83 -5.29 10.28 4.63
CA GLY A 83 -5.78 9.42 5.72
C GLY A 83 -7.24 8.98 5.59
N ASN A 84 -7.88 9.14 4.42
CA ASN A 84 -9.25 8.68 4.22
C ASN A 84 -9.29 7.16 4.00
N TYR A 85 -9.56 6.41 5.06
CA TYR A 85 -9.60 4.94 5.04
C TYR A 85 -10.56 4.37 4.00
N GLU A 86 -11.73 4.98 3.78
CA GLU A 86 -12.71 4.45 2.83
C GLU A 86 -12.23 4.65 1.38
N LEU A 87 -11.64 5.81 1.09
CA LEU A 87 -11.03 6.06 -0.21
C LEU A 87 -9.83 5.14 -0.46
N ILE A 88 -8.97 4.95 0.55
CA ILE A 88 -7.85 4.00 0.50
C ILE A 88 -8.38 2.58 0.23
N ASN A 89 -9.36 2.11 1.01
CA ASN A 89 -9.97 0.79 0.84
C ASN A 89 -10.56 0.60 -0.56
N THR A 90 -11.24 1.63 -1.07
CA THR A 90 -11.84 1.60 -2.41
C THR A 90 -10.75 1.46 -3.46
N LEU A 91 -9.73 2.32 -3.46
CA LEU A 91 -8.62 2.24 -4.40
C LEU A 91 -7.89 0.88 -4.34
N LEU A 92 -7.67 0.36 -3.12
CA LEU A 92 -7.06 -0.95 -2.90
C LEU A 92 -7.91 -2.09 -3.47
N LYS A 93 -9.24 -2.08 -3.28
CA LYS A 93 -10.16 -3.06 -3.87
C LYS A 93 -10.11 -3.07 -5.40
N TYR A 94 -9.90 -1.90 -6.02
CA TYR A 94 -9.73 -1.74 -7.46
C TYR A 94 -8.28 -1.97 -7.95
N GLY A 95 -7.41 -2.53 -7.11
CA GLY A 95 -6.08 -2.98 -7.52
C GLY A 95 -5.01 -1.89 -7.53
N ALA A 96 -5.17 -0.86 -6.70
CA ALA A 96 -4.10 0.12 -6.49
C ALA A 96 -2.80 -0.57 -6.07
N ASN A 97 -1.70 -0.21 -6.73
CA ASN A 97 -0.40 -0.77 -6.41
C ASN A 97 0.08 -0.18 -5.07
N VAL A 98 0.28 -1.00 -4.05
CA VAL A 98 0.88 -0.64 -2.75
C VAL A 98 2.41 -0.58 -2.76
N ASN A 99 3.06 -1.19 -3.75
CA ASN A 99 4.52 -1.27 -3.90
C ASN A 99 5.03 -0.23 -4.91
N TYR A 100 4.50 1.00 -4.86
CA TYR A 100 4.99 2.09 -5.69
C TYR A 100 6.18 2.79 -5.04
N TYR A 101 7.03 3.38 -5.89
CA TYR A 101 8.11 4.27 -5.46
C TYR A 101 7.76 5.70 -5.84
N SER A 102 7.72 6.58 -4.84
CA SER A 102 7.53 8.02 -5.01
C SER A 102 8.82 8.65 -5.50
N ARG A 103 8.79 9.30 -6.67
CA ARG A 103 9.94 10.05 -7.22
C ARG A 103 10.39 11.21 -6.33
N VAL A 104 9.51 11.71 -5.48
CA VAL A 104 9.78 12.85 -4.57
C VAL A 104 10.51 12.40 -3.32
N ASN A 105 10.50 11.09 -3.00
CA ASN A 105 11.16 10.60 -1.80
C ASN A 105 12.62 10.24 -2.11
N THR A 106 13.56 11.10 -1.70
CA THR A 106 15.01 10.85 -1.80
C THR A 106 15.50 9.80 -0.81
N THR A 107 14.72 9.47 0.24
CA THR A 107 15.17 8.54 1.30
C THR A 107 15.10 7.07 0.90
N HIS A 108 14.71 6.76 -0.34
CA HIS A 108 14.51 5.39 -0.85
C HIS A 108 13.56 4.53 0.04
N PHE A 109 12.83 5.16 0.96
CA PHE A 109 11.93 4.50 1.89
C PHE A 109 10.63 4.11 1.19
N PRO A 110 10.02 2.97 1.56
CA PRO A 110 8.83 2.51 0.87
C PRO A 110 7.68 3.48 1.00
N SER A 111 7.20 3.93 -0.16
CA SER A 111 6.40 5.14 -0.22
C SER A 111 4.97 4.98 0.30
N ALA A 112 4.45 3.75 0.36
CA ALA A 112 3.19 3.48 1.05
C ALA A 112 3.38 3.38 2.56
N LEU A 113 4.44 2.68 3.02
CA LEU A 113 4.72 2.51 4.45
C LEU A 113 4.90 3.84 5.17
N GLN A 114 5.55 4.82 4.53
CA GLN A 114 5.84 6.12 5.15
C GLN A 114 4.61 6.81 5.75
N TYR A 115 3.43 6.60 5.16
CA TYR A 115 2.17 7.16 5.62
C TYR A 115 1.46 6.28 6.65
N ALA A 116 1.82 5.00 6.72
CA ALA A 116 1.13 3.98 7.53
C ALA A 116 1.87 3.61 8.82
N LEU A 117 3.14 3.99 9.03
CA LEU A 117 3.95 3.53 10.18
C LEU A 117 3.31 3.80 11.56
N LYS A 118 2.54 4.90 11.68
CA LYS A 118 1.89 5.32 12.93
C LYS A 118 0.47 4.78 13.09
N ASP A 119 -0.06 4.15 12.05
CA ASP A 119 -1.46 3.78 11.94
C ASP A 119 -1.56 2.30 11.59
N GLU A 120 -1.87 1.48 12.60
CA GLU A 120 -2.01 0.04 12.43
C GLU A 120 -3.11 -0.33 11.43
N VAL A 121 -4.22 0.42 11.37
CA VAL A 121 -5.30 0.13 10.43
C VAL A 121 -4.79 0.32 9.01
N MET A 122 -4.17 1.46 8.73
CA MET A 122 -3.61 1.76 7.42
C MET A 122 -2.47 0.79 7.05
N LEU A 123 -1.63 0.42 8.01
CA LEU A 123 -0.56 -0.56 7.82
C LEU A 123 -1.15 -1.91 7.42
N ARG A 124 -2.10 -2.44 8.19
CA ARG A 124 -2.77 -3.71 7.86
C ARG A 124 -3.47 -3.67 6.51
N MET A 125 -4.10 -2.55 6.14
CA MET A 125 -4.74 -2.40 4.83
C MET A 125 -3.73 -2.59 3.67
N ILE A 126 -2.60 -1.87 3.69
CA ILE A 126 -1.60 -2.01 2.61
C ILE A 126 -0.94 -3.39 2.61
N LEU A 127 -0.70 -3.99 3.79
CA LEU A 127 -0.13 -5.34 3.92
C LEU A 127 -1.08 -6.43 3.39
N ASN A 128 -2.37 -6.36 3.74
CA ASN A 128 -3.39 -7.30 3.25
C ASN A 128 -3.47 -7.30 1.71
N HIS A 129 -3.34 -6.11 1.10
CA HIS A 129 -3.36 -5.89 -0.35
C HIS A 129 -2.01 -6.13 -1.05
N GLY A 130 -1.09 -6.84 -0.40
CA GLY A 130 0.10 -7.40 -1.06
C GLY A 130 1.31 -6.48 -1.07
N TYR A 131 1.45 -5.63 -0.05
CA TYR A 131 2.71 -4.91 0.16
C TYR A 131 3.85 -5.92 0.41
N ASP A 132 4.98 -5.72 -0.27
CA ASP A 132 6.12 -6.63 -0.27
C ASP A 132 6.98 -6.43 0.98
N VAL A 133 6.55 -7.06 2.07
CA VAL A 133 7.20 -6.96 3.38
C VAL A 133 8.62 -7.49 3.36
N MET A 134 8.92 -8.51 2.55
CA MET A 134 10.25 -9.13 2.51
C MET A 134 11.35 -8.14 2.16
N ARG A 135 11.05 -7.15 1.30
CA ARG A 135 12.00 -6.08 0.99
C ARG A 135 12.42 -5.27 2.22
N CYS A 136 11.60 -5.21 3.27
CA CYS A 136 11.93 -4.50 4.52
C CYS A 136 13.04 -5.19 5.31
N PHE A 137 13.28 -6.46 5.03
CA PHE A 137 14.29 -7.28 5.69
C PHE A 137 15.45 -7.66 4.76
N ASP A 138 15.41 -7.20 3.51
CA ASP A 138 16.49 -7.34 2.53
C ASP A 138 17.48 -6.18 2.67
N CYS A 139 18.25 -6.19 3.76
CA CYS A 139 19.24 -5.17 4.06
C CYS A 139 20.47 -5.36 3.15
N PRO A 140 20.87 -4.36 2.34
CA PRO A 140 22.02 -4.48 1.43
C PRO A 140 23.35 -4.68 2.17
N TYR A 141 23.45 -4.21 3.42
CA TYR A 141 24.65 -4.37 4.25
C TYR A 141 24.77 -5.77 4.88
N GLY A 142 23.68 -6.55 4.92
CA GLY A 142 23.64 -7.85 5.59
C GLY A 142 24.05 -7.73 7.07
N ASP A 143 25.11 -8.47 7.44
CA ASP A 143 25.71 -8.47 8.78
C ASP A 143 26.87 -7.47 8.95
N SER A 144 27.17 -6.68 7.91
CA SER A 144 28.27 -5.71 7.92
C SER A 144 27.94 -4.47 8.75
N SER A 145 28.97 -3.69 9.11
CA SER A 145 28.78 -2.35 9.67
C SER A 145 28.03 -1.47 8.67
N HIS A 146 27.10 -0.67 9.18
CA HIS A 146 26.43 0.37 8.41
C HIS A 146 27.34 1.61 8.35
N ASP A 147 28.51 1.46 7.72
CA ASP A 147 29.41 2.58 7.50
C ASP A 147 28.83 3.50 6.42
N TYR A 148 28.83 4.80 6.69
CA TYR A 148 28.14 5.83 5.93
C TYR A 148 28.59 5.84 4.46
N ALA A 149 27.88 5.10 3.60
CA ALA A 149 28.06 5.20 2.16
C ALA A 149 27.38 6.50 1.70
N PRO A 150 28.08 7.41 1.00
CA PRO A 150 27.46 8.56 0.38
C PRO A 150 26.36 8.06 -0.57
N TRP A 151 25.14 8.57 -0.41
CA TRP A 151 23.98 8.28 -1.25
C TRP A 151 24.39 8.28 -2.73
N THR A 152 24.64 7.10 -3.30
CA THR A 152 25.02 7.00 -4.70
C THR A 152 23.78 7.24 -5.54
N THR A 153 23.90 8.11 -6.54
CA THR A 153 22.83 8.48 -7.46
C THR A 153 22.47 7.37 -8.45
N SER A 154 23.04 6.17 -8.29
CA SER A 154 22.96 5.09 -9.27
C SER A 154 22.48 3.78 -8.64
N VAL A 155 21.32 3.35 -9.17
CA VAL A 155 20.68 2.03 -9.08
C VAL A 155 19.61 1.87 -7.98
N ILE A 156 18.36 1.73 -8.47
CA ILE A 156 17.07 1.57 -7.78
C ILE A 156 16.96 0.17 -7.12
N LYS A 157 17.97 -0.31 -6.39
CA LYS A 157 17.96 -1.69 -5.85
C LYS A 157 17.85 -1.80 -4.34
N ASP A 158 18.28 -0.80 -3.58
CA ASP A 158 18.52 -1.03 -2.16
C ASP A 158 17.48 -0.30 -1.28
N MET A 159 16.52 -1.06 -0.75
CA MET A 159 15.49 -0.55 0.12
C MET A 159 15.97 -0.56 1.57
N VAL A 160 16.39 0.61 2.08
CA VAL A 160 17.06 0.69 3.39
C VAL A 160 16.07 0.94 4.54
N PHE A 161 15.13 0.00 4.73
CA PHE A 161 14.11 0.10 5.79
C PHE A 161 14.72 0.30 7.19
N CYS A 162 15.79 -0.44 7.51
CA CYS A 162 16.48 -0.35 8.78
C CYS A 162 17.13 1.02 9.03
N GLU A 163 17.61 1.74 8.00
CA GLU A 163 18.16 3.09 8.19
C GLU A 163 17.08 4.07 8.65
N VAL A 164 15.89 3.95 8.08
CA VAL A 164 14.81 4.90 8.33
C VAL A 164 14.03 4.55 9.59
N ILE A 165 13.67 3.29 9.83
CA ILE A 165 12.86 2.92 11.01
C ILE A 165 13.62 3.09 12.33
N THR A 166 14.95 3.14 12.29
CA THR A 166 15.81 3.27 13.48
C THR A 166 16.17 4.72 13.84
N VAL A 167 15.81 5.70 12.99
CA VAL A 167 16.01 7.12 13.33
C VAL A 167 15.22 7.51 14.58
N SER A 168 15.71 8.48 15.35
CA SER A 168 15.22 8.81 16.71
C SER A 168 13.69 8.97 16.81
N TRP A 169 13.05 9.62 15.84
CA TRP A 169 11.61 9.87 15.86
C TRP A 169 10.74 8.72 15.35
N LEU A 170 11.31 7.72 14.64
CA LEU A 170 10.59 6.51 14.22
C LEU A 170 10.95 5.28 15.06
N LYS A 171 12.09 5.32 15.75
CA LYS A 171 12.59 4.25 16.63
C LYS A 171 11.53 3.69 17.57
N PRO A 172 10.66 4.49 18.24
CA PRO A 172 9.62 3.96 19.13
C PRO A 172 8.54 3.12 18.41
N LEU A 173 8.38 3.28 17.10
CA LEU A 173 7.40 2.54 16.29
C LEU A 173 7.97 1.22 15.78
N SER A 174 9.30 1.09 15.72
CA SER A 174 10.01 -0.04 15.10
C SER A 174 9.52 -1.40 15.62
N GLY A 175 9.33 -1.53 16.94
CA GLY A 175 8.86 -2.76 17.56
C GLY A 175 7.47 -3.18 17.08
N GLN A 176 6.50 -2.25 17.09
CA GLN A 176 5.13 -2.55 16.65
C GLN A 176 5.05 -2.82 15.14
N VAL A 177 5.73 -2.00 14.33
CA VAL A 177 5.75 -2.14 12.87
C VAL A 177 6.35 -3.49 12.47
N VAL A 178 7.54 -3.83 12.98
CA VAL A 178 8.19 -5.11 12.66
C VAL A 178 7.34 -6.27 13.17
N ARG A 179 6.79 -6.17 14.38
CA ARG A 179 5.90 -7.20 14.91
C ARG A 179 4.70 -7.47 13.99
N ILE A 180 4.04 -6.44 13.49
CA ILE A 180 2.93 -6.56 12.53
C ILE A 180 3.42 -7.17 11.21
N MET A 181 4.56 -6.70 10.68
CA MET A 181 5.15 -7.22 9.45
C MET A 181 5.42 -8.72 9.52
N LEU A 182 5.83 -9.24 10.69
CA LEU A 182 6.05 -10.68 10.89
C LEU A 182 4.79 -11.53 10.74
N ASP A 183 3.59 -10.96 10.77
CA ASP A 183 2.37 -11.71 10.44
C ASP A 183 2.24 -12.03 8.94
N TYR A 184 3.02 -11.36 8.09
CA TYR A 184 2.98 -11.47 6.63
C TYR A 184 4.23 -12.13 6.05
N THR A 185 5.16 -12.56 6.90
CA THR A 185 6.40 -13.21 6.51
C THR A 185 6.51 -14.59 7.15
N ASP A 186 7.42 -15.39 6.61
CA ASP A 186 7.87 -16.63 7.25
C ASP A 186 9.01 -16.30 8.24
N HIS A 187 10.21 -16.82 7.98
CA HIS A 187 11.43 -16.48 8.65
C HIS A 187 12.12 -15.32 7.93
N VAL A 188 12.65 -14.36 8.69
CA VAL A 188 13.38 -13.21 8.14
C VAL A 188 14.60 -12.94 9.01
N SER A 189 15.72 -12.61 8.37
CA SER A 189 16.92 -12.15 9.06
C SER A 189 16.79 -10.67 9.42
N PHE A 190 17.35 -10.28 10.55
CA PHE A 190 17.49 -8.88 10.93
C PHE A 190 18.96 -8.50 10.89
N CYS A 191 19.29 -7.44 10.14
CA CYS A 191 20.63 -6.87 10.20
C CYS A 191 20.94 -6.38 11.64
N PRO A 192 22.22 -6.27 12.02
CA PRO A 192 22.64 -5.90 13.37
C PRO A 192 21.97 -4.61 13.87
N LYS A 193 21.95 -3.56 13.04
CA LYS A 193 21.35 -2.25 13.37
C LYS A 193 19.87 -2.33 13.71
N LEU A 194 19.10 -3.07 12.90
CA LEU A 194 17.67 -3.27 13.17
C LEU A 194 17.48 -4.10 14.44
N LYS A 195 18.26 -5.17 14.60
CA LYS A 195 18.20 -6.06 15.77
C LYS A 195 18.47 -5.32 17.08
N GLU A 196 19.53 -4.53 17.15
CA GLU A 196 19.87 -3.69 18.31
C GLU A 196 18.75 -2.72 18.66
N THR A 197 18.14 -2.10 17.65
CA THR A 197 17.01 -1.19 17.86
C THR A 197 15.78 -1.93 18.39
N LEU A 198 15.49 -3.11 17.85
CA LEU A 198 14.35 -3.93 18.24
C LEU A 198 14.50 -4.50 19.66
N GLN A 199 15.72 -4.82 20.10
CA GLN A 199 16.01 -5.27 21.46
C GLN A 199 15.57 -4.27 22.55
N GLN A 200 15.51 -2.99 22.19
CA GLN A 200 15.10 -1.90 23.09
C GLN A 200 13.57 -1.69 23.10
N GLN A 201 12.81 -2.42 22.28
CA GLN A 201 11.36 -2.24 22.14
C GLN A 201 10.58 -3.22 23.00
N LYS A 202 9.40 -2.80 23.48
CA LYS A 202 8.50 -3.64 24.30
C LYS A 202 8.08 -4.95 23.61
N GLN A 203 8.00 -4.97 22.27
CA GLN A 203 7.61 -6.15 21.49
C GLN A 203 8.74 -7.17 21.30
N TRP A 204 9.97 -6.88 21.76
CA TRP A 204 11.12 -7.76 21.54
C TRP A 204 10.91 -9.22 21.97
N PRO A 205 10.34 -9.53 23.15
CA PRO A 205 10.12 -10.92 23.56
C PRO A 205 9.22 -11.68 22.58
N GLU A 206 8.15 -11.02 22.09
CA GLU A 206 7.22 -11.60 21.14
C GLU A 206 7.86 -11.78 19.75
N ILE A 207 8.64 -10.79 19.29
CA ILE A 207 9.41 -10.89 18.05
C ILE A 207 10.38 -12.08 18.10
N CYS A 208 11.11 -12.24 19.21
CA CYS A 208 12.00 -13.37 19.43
C CYS A 208 11.26 -14.71 19.44
N HIS A 209 10.11 -14.77 20.10
CA HIS A 209 9.27 -15.96 20.10
C HIS A 209 8.86 -16.35 18.68
N ILE A 210 8.41 -15.37 17.88
CA ILE A 210 8.00 -15.59 16.49
C ILE A 210 9.17 -16.05 15.61
N GLN A 211 10.36 -15.49 15.82
CA GLN A 211 11.56 -15.80 15.03
C GLN A 211 12.17 -17.17 15.34
N ARG A 212 12.12 -17.60 16.61
CA ARG A 212 12.71 -18.87 17.07
C ARG A 212 11.82 -20.08 16.79
N ASN A 213 10.51 -19.86 16.72
CA ASN A 213 9.56 -20.94 16.48
C ASN A 213 9.21 -21.07 15.01
N THR A 214 9.12 -22.30 14.53
CA THR A 214 8.60 -22.59 13.20
C THR A 214 7.15 -22.14 13.10
N ARG A 215 6.81 -21.49 11.97
CA ARG A 215 5.43 -21.07 11.72
C ARG A 215 4.54 -22.27 11.48
N SER A 216 3.25 -22.13 11.79
CA SER A 216 2.28 -23.17 11.50
C SER A 216 2.25 -23.48 10.00
N LEU A 217 2.08 -24.76 9.65
CA LEU A 217 1.97 -25.20 8.26
C LEU A 217 0.89 -24.41 7.50
N LYS A 218 -0.24 -24.13 8.14
CA LYS A 218 -1.33 -23.30 7.59
C LYS A 218 -0.82 -21.92 7.14
N HIS A 219 0.03 -21.27 7.94
CA HIS A 219 0.62 -19.97 7.61
C HIS A 219 1.61 -20.06 6.45
N LEU A 220 2.49 -21.05 6.48
CA LEU A 220 3.45 -21.30 5.39
C LEU A 220 2.73 -21.56 4.06
N CYS A 221 1.68 -22.38 4.08
CA CYS A 221 0.83 -22.62 2.90
C CYS A 221 0.18 -21.33 2.41
N ARG A 222 -0.34 -20.47 3.31
CA ARG A 222 -0.89 -19.16 2.92
C ARG A 222 0.13 -18.31 2.21
N LEU A 223 1.35 -18.19 2.75
CA LEU A 223 2.40 -17.39 2.12
C LEU A 223 2.77 -17.94 0.74
N ARG A 224 2.96 -19.25 0.62
CA ARG A 224 3.30 -19.89 -0.65
C ARG A 224 2.21 -19.76 -1.70
N ILE A 225 0.94 -19.93 -1.32
CA ILE A 225 -0.20 -19.69 -2.22
C ILE A 225 -0.21 -18.23 -2.67
N ARG A 226 -0.04 -17.29 -1.73
CA ARG A 226 0.00 -15.86 -2.06
C ARG A 226 1.18 -15.51 -2.96
N GLU A 227 2.33 -16.14 -2.82
CA GLU A 227 3.47 -15.94 -3.72
C GLU A 227 3.15 -16.37 -5.15
N HIS A 228 2.46 -17.51 -5.32
CA HIS A 228 1.98 -17.97 -6.62
C HIS A 228 0.85 -17.11 -7.21
N LEU A 229 0.03 -16.51 -6.35
CA LEU A 229 -0.89 -15.44 -6.76
C LEU A 229 -0.03 -14.21 -7.07
N SER A 230 0.31 -14.00 -8.34
CA SER A 230 1.13 -12.86 -8.76
C SER A 230 0.73 -11.55 -8.06
N ARG A 231 1.68 -10.64 -7.85
CA ARG A 231 1.43 -9.36 -7.15
C ARG A 231 0.22 -8.60 -7.71
N LEU A 232 -0.04 -8.73 -9.02
CA LEU A 232 -1.23 -8.16 -9.67
C LEU A 232 -2.54 -8.75 -9.13
N ARG A 233 -2.59 -10.07 -8.90
CA ARG A 233 -3.76 -10.77 -8.37
C ARG A 233 -3.98 -10.51 -6.88
N LEU A 234 -2.91 -10.27 -6.10
CA LEU A 234 -3.04 -9.91 -4.69
C LEU A 234 -3.57 -8.49 -4.47
N ARG A 235 -3.27 -7.56 -5.39
CA ARG A 235 -3.75 -6.17 -5.30
C ARG A 235 -5.27 -6.09 -5.41
N ALA A 236 -5.86 -6.84 -6.36
CA ALA A 236 -7.29 -6.83 -6.63
C ALA A 236 -7.96 -8.07 -6.00
N PRO A 237 -8.70 -7.92 -4.88
CA PRO A 237 -9.19 -9.06 -4.12
C PRO A 237 -10.22 -9.93 -4.86
N VAL A 238 -10.77 -9.42 -5.96
CA VAL A 238 -11.68 -10.13 -6.87
C VAL A 238 -11.04 -11.44 -7.38
N PHE A 239 -9.72 -11.49 -7.61
CA PHE A 239 -9.07 -12.70 -8.09
C PHE A 239 -9.11 -13.87 -7.09
N VAL A 240 -9.06 -13.58 -5.79
CA VAL A 240 -9.14 -14.62 -4.76
C VAL A 240 -10.53 -15.27 -4.74
N ASN A 241 -11.57 -14.54 -5.14
CA ASN A 241 -12.93 -15.07 -5.19
C ASN A 241 -13.08 -16.17 -6.26
N PHE A 242 -12.28 -16.12 -7.33
CA PHE A 242 -12.28 -17.11 -8.40
C PHE A 242 -11.50 -18.39 -8.08
N LEU A 243 -10.76 -18.44 -6.95
CA LEU A 243 -10.08 -19.67 -6.56
C LEU A 243 -11.10 -20.76 -6.20
N PRO A 244 -10.87 -22.03 -6.57
CA PRO A 244 -11.73 -23.15 -6.22
C PRO A 244 -11.49 -23.58 -4.76
N LEU A 245 -11.62 -22.64 -3.82
CA LEU A 245 -11.39 -22.83 -2.39
C LEU A 245 -12.64 -22.45 -1.59
N PRO A 246 -12.89 -23.11 -0.44
CA PRO A 246 -13.94 -22.71 0.50
C PRO A 246 -13.83 -21.23 0.95
N PRO A 247 -14.94 -20.55 1.27
CA PRO A 247 -14.93 -19.13 1.68
C PRO A 247 -13.99 -18.82 2.85
N ARG A 248 -13.93 -19.70 3.87
CA ARG A 248 -13.03 -19.53 5.02
C ARG A 248 -11.55 -19.53 4.63
N LEU A 249 -11.16 -20.32 3.63
CA LEU A 249 -9.79 -20.33 3.12
C LEU A 249 -9.51 -19.09 2.27
N LYS A 250 -10.47 -18.63 1.46
CA LYS A 250 -10.36 -17.35 0.74
C LYS A 250 -10.14 -16.18 1.70
N ASP A 251 -10.89 -16.14 2.79
CA ASP A 251 -10.76 -15.10 3.82
C ASP A 251 -9.40 -15.16 4.52
N TYR A 252 -8.93 -16.37 4.85
CA TYR A 252 -7.61 -16.59 5.43
C TYR A 252 -6.47 -16.15 4.49
N LEU A 253 -6.59 -16.45 3.19
CA LEU A 253 -5.63 -16.00 2.16
C LEU A 253 -5.61 -14.48 2.01
N ARG A 254 -6.71 -13.80 2.33
CA ARG A 254 -6.85 -12.33 2.28
C ARG A 254 -6.41 -11.64 3.57
N PHE A 255 -5.96 -12.41 4.58
CA PHE A 255 -5.66 -11.88 5.90
C PHE A 255 -6.87 -11.13 6.52
N LYS A 256 -8.10 -11.60 6.28
CA LYS A 256 -9.30 -10.97 6.84
C LYS A 256 -9.27 -10.93 8.37
N GLU A 257 -8.54 -11.83 9.01
CA GLU A 257 -8.34 -11.78 10.46
C GLU A 257 -7.58 -10.55 10.96
N PHE A 258 -6.88 -9.86 10.07
CA PHE A 258 -6.15 -8.61 10.33
C PHE A 258 -6.81 -7.40 9.67
N ASP A 259 -7.99 -7.55 9.06
CA ASP A 259 -8.77 -6.43 8.52
C ASP A 259 -9.50 -5.70 9.65
N VAL A 260 -8.75 -4.82 10.33
CA VAL A 260 -9.26 -4.01 11.45
C VAL A 260 -10.32 -3.02 10.98
N TYR A 261 -10.14 -2.43 9.79
CA TYR A 261 -11.07 -1.44 9.23
C TYR A 261 -12.47 -2.03 9.06
N SER A 262 -12.60 -3.18 8.38
CA SER A 262 -13.90 -3.79 8.14
C SER A 262 -14.58 -4.27 9.43
N ARG A 263 -13.80 -4.65 10.46
CA ARG A 263 -14.36 -5.04 11.77
C ARG A 263 -14.98 -3.86 12.52
N GLY A 264 -14.33 -2.70 12.49
CA GLY A 264 -14.88 -1.47 13.09
C GLY A 264 -16.15 -0.99 12.38
N SER A 265 -16.24 -1.15 11.06
CA SER A 265 -17.42 -0.78 10.27
C SER A 265 -18.63 -1.70 10.48
N MET A 266 -18.43 -2.96 10.89
CA MET A 266 -19.52 -3.92 11.16
C MET A 266 -20.21 -3.72 12.52
N VAL A 267 -19.68 -2.87 13.40
CA VAL A 267 -20.31 -2.55 14.69
C VAL A 267 -21.33 -1.39 14.56
N ASN A 268 -21.37 -0.73 13.40
CA ASN A 268 -22.24 0.41 13.11
C ASN A 268 -23.36 0.08 12.09
N LEU A 269 -23.72 -1.20 11.92
CA LEU A 269 -24.89 -1.69 11.19
C LEU A 269 -25.77 -2.51 12.13
#